data_AF-A0A096MD96-F1
#
_entry.id   AF-A0A096MD96-F1
#
_cell.length_a   1.000
_cell.length_b   1.000
_cell.length_c   1.000
_cell.angle_alpha   90.00
_cell.angle_beta   90.00
_cell.angle_gamma   90.00
#
_symmetry.space_group_name_H-M   'P 1'
#
loop_
_entity.id
_entity.type
_entity.pdbx_description
1 polymer ?
#
loop_
_entity_poly.entity_id
_entity_poly.type
_entity_poly.pdbx_seq_one_letter_code
_entity_poly.pdbx_strand_id
1 'polypeptide(L)'
;MAASQALSEEEFHRMQAQLLELRTQNYQLSDDLRKNSAELNAVRLKLSVLERDLVKAQKALNKSKKAQEVDALLSENEMLQGKLHSQEDDFRLQNSTLMAELSKLCTQIEQLETENRRLQEGGGASGPPADSACGPADELLRLQAENAALHKKLRALQERFDGELQRPPVAHGDQSVATETDGPAGTNRVSDVAGGGMGAGPEGTNQREELTESGLQQSEQQRHELQLQMEMEVEVNTEREEKRLLREQLLVLEVHTLTHTDTHTDTH
;
A
#
# COMPACT_ATOMS: atom_id res chain seq x y z
N MET A 1 22.20 90.18 11.77
CA MET A 1 23.03 89.71 10.64
C MET A 1 23.32 88.24 10.85
N ALA A 2 22.65 87.36 10.09
CA ALA A 2 23.04 85.97 9.96
C ALA A 2 23.55 85.83 8.54
N ALA A 3 24.84 85.53 8.38
CA ALA A 3 25.46 85.36 7.09
C ALA A 3 24.72 84.26 6.32
N SER A 4 24.11 84.62 5.21
CA SER A 4 23.80 83.70 4.13
C SER A 4 25.12 83.07 3.71
N GLN A 5 25.44 81.89 4.26
CA GLN A 5 26.54 81.08 3.77
C GLN A 5 26.19 80.69 2.34
N ALA A 6 26.76 81.42 1.38
CA ALA A 6 26.78 80.99 0.00
C ALA A 6 27.53 79.65 -0.03
N LEU A 7 26.93 78.64 -0.66
CA LEU A 7 27.57 77.36 -0.91
C LEU A 7 28.96 77.61 -1.48
N SER A 8 29.96 76.88 -0.98
CA SER A 8 31.27 76.91 -1.62
C SER A 8 31.15 76.42 -3.06
N GLU A 9 31.97 76.95 -3.96
CA GLU A 9 31.93 76.58 -5.39
C GLU A 9 32.07 75.05 -5.56
N GLU A 10 32.89 74.41 -4.74
CA GLU A 10 33.07 72.96 -4.71
C GLU A 10 31.81 72.20 -4.28
N GLU A 11 31.08 72.67 -3.25
CA GLU A 11 29.80 72.09 -2.83
C GLU A 11 28.70 72.25 -3.89
N PHE A 12 28.68 73.38 -4.59
CA PHE A 12 27.74 73.59 -5.69
C PHE A 12 27.97 72.58 -6.82
N HIS A 13 29.23 72.38 -7.24
CA HIS A 13 29.57 71.40 -8.28
C HIS A 13 29.25 69.97 -7.82
N ARG A 14 29.55 69.62 -6.57
CA ARG A 14 29.22 68.30 -6.00
C ARG A 14 27.72 68.03 -6.02
N MET A 15 26.91 69.00 -5.61
CA MET A 15 25.46 68.88 -5.61
C MET A 15 24.90 68.83 -7.04
N GLN A 16 25.45 69.59 -7.98
CA GLN A 16 25.08 69.51 -9.39
C GLN A 16 25.38 68.13 -9.98
N ALA A 17 26.53 67.54 -9.66
CA ALA A 17 26.90 66.20 -10.09
C ALA A 17 25.93 65.14 -9.54
N GLN A 18 25.59 65.20 -8.25
CA GLN A 18 24.61 64.30 -7.64
C GLN A 18 23.22 64.44 -8.27
N LEU A 19 22.77 65.67 -8.57
CA LEU A 19 21.48 65.89 -9.22
C LEU A 19 21.44 65.27 -10.61
N LEU A 20 22.54 65.39 -11.36
CA LEU A 20 22.67 64.81 -12.70
C LEU A 20 22.68 63.28 -12.63
N GLU A 21 23.44 62.71 -11.68
CA GLU A 21 23.47 61.28 -11.42
C GLU A 21 22.09 60.74 -11.07
N LEU A 22 21.38 61.39 -10.13
CA LEU A 22 20.02 61.02 -9.76
C LEU A 22 19.06 61.09 -10.94
N ARG A 23 19.16 62.11 -11.81
CA ARG A 23 18.35 62.19 -13.03
C ARG A 23 18.64 61.02 -13.96
N THR A 24 19.90 60.71 -14.20
CA THR A 24 20.31 59.59 -15.06
C THR A 24 19.79 58.27 -14.50
N GLN A 25 19.95 58.03 -13.19
CA GLN A 25 19.40 56.86 -12.52
C GLN A 25 17.88 56.79 -12.62
N ASN A 26 17.18 57.92 -12.47
CA ASN A 26 15.71 57.96 -12.56
C ASN A 26 15.21 57.61 -13.97
N TYR A 27 15.90 58.08 -15.02
CA TYR A 27 15.59 57.69 -16.40
C TYR A 27 15.84 56.20 -16.63
N GLN A 28 16.97 55.68 -16.17
CA GLN A 28 17.30 54.27 -16.31
C GLN A 28 16.26 53.37 -15.62
N LEU A 29 15.93 53.68 -14.37
CA LEU A 29 14.91 52.96 -13.61
C LEU A 29 13.53 53.03 -14.27
N SER A 30 13.17 54.19 -14.84
CA SER A 30 11.90 54.35 -15.56
C SER A 30 11.86 53.51 -16.84
N ASP A 31 12.97 53.40 -17.56
CA ASP A 31 13.08 52.54 -18.73
C ASP A 31 13.02 51.06 -18.36
N ASP A 32 13.73 50.65 -17.32
CA ASP A 32 13.71 49.27 -16.84
C ASP A 32 12.33 48.88 -16.30
N LEU A 33 11.64 49.79 -15.61
CA LEU A 33 10.26 49.58 -15.18
C LEU A 33 9.31 49.40 -16.37
N ARG A 34 9.49 50.17 -17.46
CA ARG A 34 8.71 50.00 -18.69
C ARG A 34 8.98 48.64 -19.34
N LYS A 35 10.24 48.23 -19.45
CA LYS A 35 10.62 46.92 -20.01
C LYS A 35 10.06 45.76 -19.18
N ASN A 36 10.30 45.79 -17.87
CA ASN A 36 9.79 44.77 -16.93
C ASN A 36 8.26 44.68 -16.96
N SER A 37 7.57 45.82 -17.05
CA SER A 37 6.11 45.83 -17.16
C SER A 37 5.63 45.21 -18.49
N ALA A 38 6.34 45.43 -19.59
CA ALA A 38 6.01 44.83 -20.88
C ALA A 38 6.23 43.31 -20.86
N GLU A 39 7.37 42.85 -20.31
CA GLU A 39 7.70 41.43 -20.16
C GLU A 39 6.72 40.71 -19.24
N LEU A 40 6.37 41.32 -18.10
CA LEU A 40 5.37 40.78 -17.18
C LEU A 40 4.02 40.56 -17.87
N ASN A 41 3.59 41.52 -18.69
CA ASN A 41 2.35 41.41 -19.46
C ASN A 41 2.45 40.33 -20.54
N ALA A 42 3.59 40.21 -21.21
CA ALA A 42 3.82 39.15 -22.21
C ALA A 42 3.77 37.76 -21.58
N VAL A 43 4.40 37.57 -20.41
CA VAL A 43 4.38 36.31 -19.66
C VAL A 43 2.96 35.99 -19.17
N ARG A 44 2.24 36.97 -18.62
CA ARG A 44 0.83 36.79 -18.19
C ARG A 44 -0.07 36.37 -19.36
N LEU A 45 0.10 36.96 -20.53
CA LEU A 45 -0.64 36.58 -21.72
C LEU A 45 -0.30 35.14 -22.14
N LYS A 46 0.99 34.78 -22.15
CA LYS A 46 1.45 33.42 -22.45
C LYS A 46 0.89 32.39 -21.48
N LEU A 47 0.87 32.71 -20.19
CA LEU A 47 0.29 31.88 -19.14
C LEU A 47 -1.21 31.64 -19.39
N SER A 48 -1.97 32.70 -19.69
CA SER A 48 -3.40 32.59 -20.03
C SER A 48 -3.66 31.72 -21.27
N VAL A 49 -2.77 31.75 -22.27
CA VAL A 49 -2.87 30.87 -23.45
C VAL A 49 -2.63 29.42 -23.05
N LEU A 50 -1.56 29.16 -22.30
CA LEU A 50 -1.22 27.82 -21.84
C LEU A 50 -2.31 27.21 -20.96
N GLU A 51 -2.91 27.97 -20.05
CA GLU A 51 -4.05 27.52 -19.23
C GLU A 51 -5.24 27.07 -20.09
N ARG A 52 -5.58 27.85 -21.13
CA ARG A 52 -6.65 27.49 -22.07
C ARG A 52 -6.33 26.23 -22.85
N ASP A 53 -5.09 26.06 -23.28
CA ASP A 53 -4.67 24.89 -24.05
C ASP A 53 -4.57 23.64 -23.19
N LEU A 54 -4.15 23.76 -21.93
CA LEU A 54 -4.21 22.68 -20.93
C LEU A 54 -5.64 22.18 -20.75
N VAL A 55 -6.61 23.09 -20.52
CA VAL A 55 -8.02 22.71 -20.38
C VAL A 55 -8.56 22.02 -21.63
N LYS A 56 -8.17 22.45 -22.83
CA LYS A 56 -8.55 21.78 -24.08
C LYS A 56 -7.93 20.38 -24.18
N ALA A 57 -6.65 20.24 -23.86
CA ALA A 57 -5.95 18.97 -23.85
C ALA A 57 -6.59 18.00 -22.85
N GLN A 58 -6.93 18.46 -21.64
CA GLN A 58 -7.63 17.67 -20.63
C GLN A 58 -8.99 17.17 -21.15
N LYS A 59 -9.75 18.04 -21.82
CA LYS A 59 -11.05 17.67 -22.42
C LYS A 59 -10.88 16.68 -23.58
N ALA A 60 -9.86 16.84 -24.39
CA ALA A 60 -9.55 15.92 -25.49
C ALA A 60 -9.14 14.54 -24.95
N LEU A 61 -8.32 14.50 -23.90
CA LEU A 61 -7.92 13.29 -23.19
C LEU A 61 -9.16 12.56 -22.63
N ASN A 62 -10.01 13.27 -21.89
CA ASN A 62 -11.21 12.67 -21.27
C ASN A 62 -12.25 12.19 -22.29
N LYS A 63 -12.28 12.80 -23.49
CA LYS A 63 -13.12 12.36 -24.62
C LYS A 63 -12.46 11.29 -25.47
N SER A 64 -11.17 11.04 -25.29
CA SER A 64 -10.45 10.04 -26.05
C SER A 64 -10.99 8.66 -25.69
N LYS A 65 -11.55 7.99 -26.71
CA LYS A 65 -12.10 6.64 -26.56
C LYS A 65 -11.04 5.67 -26.00
N LYS A 66 -9.78 5.84 -26.40
CA LYS A 66 -8.66 5.02 -25.94
C LYS A 66 -8.42 5.15 -24.43
N ALA A 67 -8.55 6.34 -23.85
CA ALA A 67 -8.39 6.53 -22.41
C ALA A 67 -9.53 5.84 -21.63
N GLN A 68 -10.78 6.02 -22.08
CA GLN A 68 -11.94 5.36 -21.47
C GLN A 68 -11.88 3.83 -21.60
N GLU A 69 -11.41 3.31 -22.74
CA GLU A 69 -11.21 1.87 -22.94
C GLU A 69 -10.14 1.32 -22.01
N VAL A 70 -9.03 2.03 -21.81
CA VAL A 70 -7.98 1.64 -20.85
C VAL A 70 -8.54 1.61 -19.43
N ASP A 71 -9.27 2.65 -19.00
CA ASP A 71 -9.87 2.69 -17.66
C ASP A 71 -10.88 1.55 -17.45
N ALA A 72 -11.69 1.26 -18.46
CA ALA A 72 -12.64 0.15 -18.41
C ALA A 72 -11.94 -1.21 -18.33
N LEU A 73 -10.88 -1.43 -19.11
CA LEU A 73 -10.08 -2.66 -19.07
C LEU A 73 -9.36 -2.84 -17.73
N LEU A 74 -8.86 -1.77 -17.13
CA LEU A 74 -8.25 -1.81 -15.79
C LEU A 74 -9.28 -2.23 -14.74
N SER A 75 -10.46 -1.62 -14.75
CA SER A 75 -11.55 -1.97 -13.83
C SER A 75 -12.04 -3.42 -14.01
N GLU A 76 -12.14 -3.90 -15.25
CA GLU A 76 -12.46 -5.29 -15.53
C GLU A 76 -11.35 -6.23 -15.02
N ASN A 77 -10.08 -5.88 -15.23
CA ASN A 77 -8.96 -6.67 -14.76
C ASN A 77 -8.95 -6.79 -13.24
N GLU A 78 -9.16 -5.70 -12.51
CA GLU A 78 -9.30 -5.69 -11.05
C GLU A 78 -10.45 -6.58 -10.57
N MET A 79 -11.61 -6.49 -11.23
CA MET A 79 -12.75 -7.35 -10.92
C MET A 79 -12.45 -8.83 -11.15
N LEU A 80 -11.82 -9.16 -12.28
CA LEU A 80 -11.46 -10.53 -12.63
C LEU A 80 -10.41 -11.09 -11.68
N GLN A 81 -9.41 -10.29 -11.30
CA GLN A 81 -8.45 -10.67 -10.27
C GLN A 81 -9.14 -10.96 -8.94
N GLY A 82 -10.07 -10.11 -8.50
CA GLY A 82 -10.84 -10.36 -7.27
C GLY A 82 -11.66 -11.65 -7.32
N LYS A 83 -12.28 -11.95 -8.47
CA LYS A 83 -13.00 -13.22 -8.68
C LYS A 83 -12.07 -14.43 -8.66
N LEU A 84 -10.89 -14.32 -9.27
CA LEU A 84 -9.90 -15.39 -9.28
C LEU A 84 -9.41 -15.69 -7.86
N HIS A 85 -9.04 -14.68 -7.09
CA HIS A 85 -8.61 -14.85 -5.70
C HIS A 85 -9.71 -15.50 -4.85
N SER A 86 -10.97 -15.05 -4.98
CA SER A 86 -12.08 -15.67 -4.26
C SER A 86 -12.26 -17.15 -4.62
N GLN A 87 -12.09 -17.52 -5.89
CA GLN A 87 -12.17 -18.92 -6.33
C GLN A 87 -10.98 -19.75 -5.83
N GLU A 88 -9.78 -19.18 -5.82
CA GLU A 88 -8.60 -19.83 -5.26
C GLU A 88 -8.77 -20.10 -3.75
N ASP A 89 -9.31 -19.14 -3.01
CA ASP A 89 -9.60 -19.30 -1.58
C ASP A 89 -10.65 -20.39 -1.33
N ASP A 90 -11.73 -20.42 -2.12
CA ASP A 90 -12.75 -21.47 -2.05
C ASP A 90 -12.16 -22.85 -2.37
N PHE A 91 -11.32 -22.95 -3.39
CA PHE A 91 -10.65 -24.21 -3.76
C PHE A 91 -9.71 -24.69 -2.65
N ARG A 92 -8.93 -23.77 -2.06
CA ARG A 92 -8.03 -24.09 -0.94
C ARG A 92 -8.81 -24.57 0.27
N LEU A 93 -9.92 -23.90 0.60
CA LEU A 93 -10.80 -24.30 1.70
C LEU A 93 -11.43 -25.67 1.44
N GLN A 94 -11.93 -25.90 0.23
CA GLN A 94 -12.51 -27.19 -0.17
C GLN A 94 -11.47 -28.32 -0.07
N ASN A 95 -10.26 -28.10 -0.56
CA ASN A 95 -9.17 -29.07 -0.49
C ASN A 95 -8.79 -29.36 0.96
N SER A 96 -8.62 -28.34 1.79
CA SER A 96 -8.32 -28.51 3.22
C SER A 96 -9.42 -29.29 3.94
N THR A 97 -10.69 -28.98 3.66
CA THR A 97 -11.84 -29.69 4.23
C THR A 97 -11.86 -31.16 3.79
N LEU A 98 -11.61 -31.43 2.50
CA LEU A 98 -11.53 -32.77 1.97
C LEU A 98 -10.44 -33.60 2.66
N MET A 99 -9.23 -33.03 2.83
CA MET A 99 -8.12 -33.71 3.51
C MET A 99 -8.44 -34.01 4.98
N ALA A 100 -9.14 -33.10 5.66
CA ALA A 100 -9.59 -33.31 7.04
C ALA A 100 -10.61 -34.45 7.15
N GLU A 101 -11.61 -34.50 6.28
CA GLU A 101 -12.61 -35.57 6.25
C GLU A 101 -11.99 -36.92 5.85
N LEU A 102 -11.04 -36.94 4.90
CA LEU A 102 -10.29 -38.16 4.57
C LEU A 102 -9.52 -38.68 5.79
N SER A 103 -8.81 -37.80 6.49
CA SER A 103 -8.06 -38.16 7.71
C SER A 103 -9.00 -38.74 8.78
N LYS A 104 -10.16 -38.12 8.98
CA LYS A 104 -11.19 -38.58 9.92
C LYS A 104 -11.73 -39.97 9.54
N LEU A 105 -12.02 -40.21 8.26
CA LEU A 105 -12.46 -41.52 7.79
C LEU A 105 -11.39 -42.59 8.02
N CYS A 106 -10.11 -42.30 7.73
CA CYS A 106 -9.01 -43.22 8.03
C CYS A 106 -8.98 -43.58 9.53
N THR A 107 -9.06 -42.58 10.42
CA THR A 107 -9.08 -42.85 11.87
C THR A 107 -10.30 -43.66 12.31
N GLN A 108 -11.48 -43.44 11.73
CA GLN A 108 -12.67 -44.24 12.02
C GLN A 108 -12.52 -45.68 11.56
N ILE A 109 -11.95 -45.92 10.37
CA ILE A 109 -11.68 -47.26 9.86
C ILE A 109 -10.72 -47.98 10.80
N GLU A 110 -9.60 -47.34 11.16
CA GLU A 110 -8.63 -47.91 12.10
C GLU A 110 -9.28 -48.27 13.46
N GLN A 111 -10.12 -47.38 14.00
CA GLN A 111 -10.86 -47.63 15.24
C GLN A 111 -11.81 -48.83 15.10
N LEU A 112 -12.63 -48.88 14.06
CA LEU A 112 -13.56 -49.99 13.81
C LEU A 112 -12.83 -51.30 13.57
N GLU A 113 -11.67 -51.29 12.92
CA GLU A 113 -10.83 -52.47 12.76
C GLU A 113 -10.26 -52.97 14.09
N THR A 114 -9.79 -52.06 14.96
CA THR A 114 -9.32 -52.45 16.31
C THR A 114 -10.46 -53.01 17.17
N GLU A 115 -11.66 -52.42 17.09
CA GLU A 115 -12.82 -52.91 17.81
C GLU A 115 -13.27 -54.28 17.29
N ASN A 116 -13.32 -54.47 15.97
CA ASN A 116 -13.61 -55.77 15.36
C ASN A 116 -12.61 -56.85 15.80
N ARG A 117 -11.31 -56.55 15.79
CA ARG A 117 -10.29 -57.47 16.31
C ARG A 117 -10.52 -57.81 17.78
N ARG A 118 -10.76 -56.82 18.64
CA ARG A 118 -11.05 -57.03 20.06
C ARG A 118 -12.30 -57.89 20.29
N LEU A 119 -13.37 -57.68 19.52
CA LEU A 119 -14.59 -58.48 19.60
C LEU A 119 -14.37 -59.91 19.11
N GLN A 120 -13.55 -60.12 18.09
CA GLN A 120 -13.15 -61.44 17.62
C GLN A 120 -12.27 -62.17 18.64
N GLU A 121 -11.33 -61.48 19.26
CA GLU A 121 -10.46 -61.99 20.33
C GLU A 121 -11.27 -62.30 21.61
N GLY A 122 -12.26 -61.48 21.96
CA GLY A 122 -13.17 -61.71 23.09
C GLY A 122 -14.23 -62.80 22.86
N GLY A 123 -14.43 -63.24 21.62
CA GLY A 123 -15.38 -64.30 21.24
C GLY A 123 -14.79 -65.72 21.25
N GLY A 124 -13.46 -65.85 21.42
CA GLY A 124 -12.74 -67.12 21.34
C GLY A 124 -11.97 -67.47 22.61
N ALA A 125 -12.65 -68.13 23.56
CA ALA A 125 -12.09 -69.01 24.59
C ALA A 125 -10.73 -68.62 25.24
N SER A 126 -10.76 -67.90 26.37
CA SER A 126 -9.99 -68.24 27.59
C SER A 126 -10.39 -67.32 28.75
N GLY A 127 -10.49 -67.88 29.95
CA GLY A 127 -10.80 -67.17 31.19
C GLY A 127 -9.75 -66.11 31.59
N PRO A 128 -10.00 -65.37 32.68
CA PRO A 128 -9.26 -64.16 33.00
C PRO A 128 -7.85 -64.49 33.49
N PRO A 129 -6.80 -63.82 32.99
CA PRO A 129 -5.60 -63.60 33.76
C PRO A 129 -5.78 -62.30 34.54
N ALA A 130 -5.81 -62.44 35.87
CA ALA A 130 -5.56 -61.34 36.78
C ALA A 130 -4.13 -60.84 36.53
N ASP A 131 -3.98 -59.70 35.85
CA ASP A 131 -2.85 -58.78 35.98
C ASP A 131 -3.03 -57.57 35.06
N SER A 132 -3.78 -56.58 35.56
CA SER A 132 -3.71 -55.13 35.29
C SER A 132 -5.03 -54.49 35.71
N ALA A 133 -5.37 -54.60 36.99
CA ALA A 133 -6.54 -53.97 37.57
C ALA A 133 -6.13 -52.67 38.26
N CYS A 134 -6.09 -51.59 37.50
CA CYS A 134 -6.83 -50.41 37.90
C CYS A 134 -8.17 -50.60 37.19
N GLY A 135 -9.18 -51.14 37.87
CA GLY A 135 -10.45 -51.48 37.22
C GLY A 135 -11.14 -50.22 36.67
N PRO A 136 -12.17 -50.35 35.81
CA PRO A 136 -12.98 -49.19 35.40
C PRO A 136 -13.53 -48.40 36.59
N ALA A 137 -13.69 -49.04 37.76
CA ALA A 137 -14.04 -48.38 39.02
C ALA A 137 -12.91 -47.51 39.61
N ASP A 138 -11.65 -47.93 39.50
CA ASP A 138 -10.50 -47.16 40.00
C ASP A 138 -10.18 -45.97 39.09
N GLU A 139 -10.32 -46.13 37.76
CA GLU A 139 -10.25 -45.04 36.79
C GLU A 139 -11.39 -44.03 36.99
N LEU A 140 -12.62 -44.51 37.23
CA LEU A 140 -13.75 -43.65 37.59
C LEU A 140 -13.45 -42.88 38.88
N LEU A 141 -12.91 -43.53 39.90
CA LEU A 141 -12.55 -42.89 41.17
C LEU A 141 -11.45 -41.83 40.96
N ARG A 142 -10.44 -42.11 40.12
CA ARG A 142 -9.39 -41.16 39.75
C ARG A 142 -9.96 -39.95 39.01
N LEU A 143 -10.80 -40.16 38.00
CA LEU A 143 -11.47 -39.10 37.25
C LEU A 143 -12.44 -38.29 38.11
N GLN A 144 -13.06 -38.92 39.11
CA GLN A 144 -13.92 -38.25 40.07
C GLN A 144 -13.12 -37.39 41.05
N ALA A 145 -11.95 -37.86 41.50
CA ALA A 145 -11.00 -37.05 42.28
C ALA A 145 -10.43 -35.88 41.46
N GLU A 146 -10.12 -36.11 40.18
CA GLU A 146 -9.66 -35.07 39.26
C GLU A 146 -10.75 -34.02 39.00
N ASN A 147 -11.99 -34.44 38.74
CA ASN A 147 -13.14 -33.54 38.63
C ASN A 147 -13.36 -32.73 39.92
N ALA A 148 -13.25 -33.37 41.10
CA ALA A 148 -13.36 -32.68 42.37
C ALA A 148 -12.24 -31.63 42.54
N ALA A 149 -11.02 -31.95 42.13
CA ALA A 149 -9.89 -31.02 42.16
C ALA A 149 -10.07 -29.85 41.17
N LEU A 150 -10.58 -30.11 39.96
CA LEU A 150 -10.88 -29.08 38.96
C LEU A 150 -12.02 -28.19 39.42
N HIS A 151 -13.10 -28.74 39.97
CA HIS A 151 -14.18 -27.94 40.57
C HIS A 151 -13.67 -27.08 41.73
N LYS A 152 -12.76 -27.59 42.56
CA LYS A 152 -12.12 -26.79 43.62
C LYS A 152 -11.26 -25.67 43.06
N LYS A 153 -10.51 -25.91 41.98
CA LYS A 153 -9.72 -24.89 41.27
C LYS A 153 -10.61 -23.82 40.65
N LEU A 154 -11.70 -24.22 39.98
CA LEU A 154 -12.70 -23.31 39.41
C LEU A 154 -13.34 -22.45 40.48
N ARG A 155 -13.75 -23.03 41.61
CA ARG A 155 -14.28 -22.27 42.75
C ARG A 155 -13.26 -21.29 43.31
N ALA A 156 -12.00 -21.70 43.50
CA ALA A 156 -10.95 -20.81 43.98
C ALA A 156 -10.63 -19.67 43.00
N LEU A 157 -10.72 -19.93 41.69
CA LEU A 157 -10.61 -18.89 40.66
C LEU A 157 -11.80 -17.93 40.72
N GLN A 158 -13.01 -18.46 40.85
CA GLN A 158 -14.23 -17.67 40.97
C GLN A 158 -14.24 -16.81 42.24
N GLU A 159 -13.83 -17.35 43.38
CA GLU A 159 -13.67 -16.60 44.64
C GLU A 159 -12.60 -15.50 44.53
N ARG A 160 -11.53 -15.73 43.75
CA ARG A 160 -10.52 -14.69 43.47
C ARG A 160 -11.08 -13.60 42.56
N PHE A 161 -11.83 -13.96 41.52
CA PHE A 161 -12.50 -12.98 40.67
C PHE A 161 -13.54 -12.17 41.45
N ASP A 162 -14.38 -12.82 42.26
CA ASP A 162 -15.38 -12.17 43.10
C ASP A 162 -14.73 -11.30 44.19
N GLY A 163 -13.59 -11.73 44.75
CA GLY A 163 -12.80 -10.97 45.72
C GLY A 163 -12.07 -9.78 45.10
N GLU A 164 -11.62 -9.88 43.84
CA GLU A 164 -11.06 -8.77 43.07
C GLU A 164 -12.14 -7.75 42.68
N LEU A 165 -13.36 -8.19 42.38
CA LEU A 165 -14.53 -7.34 42.13
C LEU A 165 -15.04 -6.62 43.39
N GLN A 166 -14.86 -7.20 44.57
CA GLN A 166 -15.26 -6.61 45.85
C GLN A 166 -14.16 -5.75 46.50
N ARG A 167 -12.96 -5.68 45.90
CA ARG A 167 -11.88 -4.82 46.41
C ARG A 167 -12.20 -3.35 46.11
N PRO A 168 -12.37 -2.47 47.12
CA PRO A 168 -12.66 -1.06 46.86
C PRO A 168 -11.48 -0.36 46.17
N PRO A 169 -11.72 0.66 45.33
CA PRO A 169 -10.67 1.32 44.57
C PRO A 169 -9.83 2.17 45.53
N VAL A 170 -8.57 1.75 45.75
CA VAL A 170 -7.59 2.61 46.43
C VAL A 170 -6.86 3.40 45.34
N ALA A 171 -7.06 4.71 45.40
CA ALA A 171 -6.55 5.72 44.48
C ALA A 171 -5.02 5.85 44.50
N HIS A 172 -4.46 6.12 43.32
CA HIS A 172 -3.15 6.73 42.94
C HIS A 172 -2.54 5.87 41.83
N GLY A 173 -2.28 6.33 40.61
CA GLY A 173 -2.34 7.65 40.04
C GLY A 173 -1.53 7.59 38.73
N ASP A 174 -2.15 8.12 37.68
CA ASP A 174 -1.50 8.75 36.53
C ASP A 174 -1.23 7.94 35.25
N GLN A 175 -1.63 8.62 34.16
CA GLN A 175 -1.34 8.43 32.73
C GLN A 175 -2.15 7.40 31.93
N SER A 176 -3.36 7.85 31.58
CA SER A 176 -3.83 8.09 30.19
C SER A 176 -3.13 7.32 29.07
N VAL A 177 -3.89 6.51 28.33
CA VAL A 177 -4.19 6.75 26.90
C VAL A 177 -5.38 5.87 26.51
N ALA A 178 -6.36 6.51 25.90
CA ALA A 178 -7.58 5.94 25.38
C ALA A 178 -7.34 5.01 24.18
N THR A 179 -8.06 3.90 24.09
CA THR A 179 -8.93 3.65 22.92
C THR A 179 -10.04 2.67 23.30
N GLU A 180 -11.26 3.09 22.98
CA GLU A 180 -12.52 2.41 23.19
C GLU A 180 -12.76 1.28 22.17
N THR A 181 -13.63 0.33 22.56
CA THR A 181 -14.64 -0.38 21.72
C THR A 181 -14.14 -1.33 20.63
N ASP A 182 -14.68 -2.54 20.40
CA ASP A 182 -15.83 -3.27 20.93
C ASP A 182 -15.63 -4.75 20.51
N GLY A 183 -16.11 -5.71 21.29
CA GLY A 183 -16.32 -7.10 20.82
C GLY A 183 -17.73 -7.25 20.21
N PRO A 184 -18.30 -8.47 20.05
CA PRO A 184 -17.70 -9.80 19.95
C PRO A 184 -18.40 -10.71 18.90
N ALA A 185 -17.90 -11.95 18.82
CA ALA A 185 -18.60 -13.23 18.60
C ALA A 185 -19.94 -13.30 17.83
N GLY A 186 -19.96 -14.19 16.84
CA GLY A 186 -21.15 -14.58 16.11
C GLY A 186 -22.14 -15.44 16.89
N THR A 187 -23.31 -15.63 16.28
CA THR A 187 -24.24 -16.72 16.57
C THR A 187 -24.84 -17.24 15.27
N ASN A 188 -24.88 -18.56 15.19
CA ASN A 188 -25.35 -19.39 14.09
C ASN A 188 -26.85 -19.71 14.26
N ARG A 189 -27.66 -19.74 13.17
CA ARG A 189 -28.94 -20.48 12.99
C ARG A 189 -29.64 -20.02 11.69
N VAL A 190 -30.31 -20.79 10.82
CA VAL A 190 -30.53 -22.23 10.50
C VAL A 190 -31.43 -22.24 9.23
N SER A 191 -31.34 -23.30 8.39
CA SER A 191 -32.33 -23.77 7.36
C SER A 191 -32.55 -22.94 6.07
N ASP A 192 -32.86 -23.47 4.88
CA ASP A 192 -33.16 -24.83 4.39
C ASP A 192 -33.07 -24.91 2.84
N VAL A 193 -32.77 -26.11 2.33
CA VAL A 193 -33.23 -26.82 1.11
C VAL A 193 -33.54 -26.09 -0.22
N ALA A 194 -32.82 -26.51 -1.29
CA ALA A 194 -33.28 -27.01 -2.62
C ALA A 194 -32.13 -26.80 -3.64
N GLY A 195 -31.71 -27.69 -4.54
CA GLY A 195 -32.27 -28.89 -5.13
C GLY A 195 -31.92 -28.87 -6.64
N GLY A 196 -31.19 -29.88 -7.14
CA GLY A 196 -30.92 -30.14 -8.57
C GLY A 196 -29.55 -29.63 -9.04
N GLY A 197 -28.62 -30.42 -9.61
CA GLY A 197 -28.70 -31.73 -10.24
C GLY A 197 -28.39 -31.59 -11.73
N MET A 198 -27.15 -31.88 -12.15
CA MET A 198 -26.81 -32.64 -13.37
C MET A 198 -25.28 -32.76 -13.48
N GLY A 199 -24.79 -33.98 -13.67
CA GLY A 199 -23.36 -34.26 -13.79
C GLY A 199 -22.78 -34.03 -15.18
N ALA A 200 -21.45 -33.95 -15.24
CA ALA A 200 -20.64 -34.30 -16.39
C ALA A 200 -19.27 -34.76 -15.86
N GLY A 201 -18.85 -35.97 -16.26
CA GLY A 201 -17.66 -36.65 -15.77
C GLY A 201 -16.33 -36.05 -16.29
N PRO A 202 -15.19 -36.51 -15.76
CA PRO A 202 -13.87 -35.97 -16.06
C PRO A 202 -13.18 -36.81 -17.14
N GLU A 203 -12.96 -36.26 -18.33
CA GLU A 203 -12.04 -36.83 -19.31
C GLU A 203 -11.26 -35.71 -20.01
N GLY A 204 -9.93 -35.75 -19.89
CA GLY A 204 -8.99 -35.01 -20.76
C GLY A 204 -8.31 -33.78 -20.16
N THR A 205 -7.59 -33.91 -19.05
CA THR A 205 -6.86 -32.78 -18.42
C THR A 205 -5.48 -32.49 -19.01
N ASN A 206 -4.78 -33.46 -19.61
CA ASN A 206 -3.35 -33.25 -19.91
C ASN A 206 -3.02 -32.40 -21.16
N GLN A 207 -3.93 -32.23 -22.13
CA GLN A 207 -3.64 -31.43 -23.34
C GLN A 207 -4.09 -29.96 -23.21
N ARG A 208 -4.92 -29.64 -22.21
CA ARG A 208 -5.46 -28.29 -22.00
C ARG A 208 -4.52 -27.45 -21.14
N GLU A 209 -3.81 -28.08 -20.19
CA GLU A 209 -2.84 -27.42 -19.30
C GLU A 209 -1.60 -26.92 -20.04
N GLU A 210 -0.99 -27.72 -20.94
CA GLU A 210 0.19 -27.30 -21.73
C GLU A 210 -0.11 -26.09 -22.65
N LEU A 211 -1.30 -26.03 -23.25
CA LEU A 211 -1.71 -24.91 -24.10
C LEU A 211 -1.93 -23.62 -23.29
N THR A 212 -2.41 -23.73 -22.05
CA THR A 212 -2.60 -22.58 -21.16
C THR A 212 -1.30 -22.11 -20.52
N GLU A 213 -0.39 -23.01 -20.16
CA GLU A 213 0.94 -22.66 -19.64
C GLU A 213 1.76 -21.95 -20.70
N SER A 214 1.75 -22.42 -21.95
CA SER A 214 2.46 -21.75 -23.05
C SER A 214 1.93 -20.35 -23.33
N GLY A 215 0.61 -20.14 -23.21
CA GLY A 215 -0.02 -18.82 -23.34
C GLY A 215 0.32 -17.85 -22.19
N LEU A 216 0.36 -18.35 -20.95
CA LEU A 216 0.78 -17.57 -19.78
C LEU A 216 2.26 -17.17 -19.89
N GLN A 217 3.12 -18.12 -20.26
CA GLN A 217 4.55 -17.88 -20.41
C GLN A 217 4.87 -16.87 -21.52
N GLN A 218 4.09 -16.88 -22.62
CA GLN A 218 4.18 -15.89 -23.69
C GLN A 218 3.67 -14.51 -23.25
N SER A 219 2.62 -14.45 -22.43
CA SER A 219 2.11 -13.19 -21.86
C SER A 219 3.08 -12.57 -20.86
N GLU A 220 3.73 -13.40 -20.03
CA GLU A 220 4.79 -12.96 -19.13
C GLU A 220 6.02 -12.44 -19.88
N GLN A 221 6.43 -13.12 -20.96
CA GLN A 221 7.49 -12.61 -21.83
C GLN A 221 7.15 -11.25 -22.44
N GLN A 222 5.92 -11.07 -22.94
CA GLN A 222 5.49 -9.77 -23.47
C GLN A 222 5.49 -8.67 -22.40
N ARG A 223 5.05 -8.97 -21.16
CA ARG A 223 5.12 -8.01 -20.06
C ARG A 223 6.56 -7.63 -19.73
N HIS A 224 7.47 -8.60 -19.73
CA HIS A 224 8.88 -8.34 -19.45
C HIS A 224 9.51 -7.51 -20.55
N GLU A 225 9.19 -7.78 -21.81
CA GLU A 225 9.67 -7.00 -22.96
C GLU A 225 9.15 -5.55 -22.94
N LEU A 226 7.88 -5.33 -22.59
CA LEU A 226 7.34 -3.98 -22.37
C LEU A 226 8.04 -3.26 -21.20
N GLN A 227 8.35 -3.98 -20.13
CA GLN A 227 9.02 -3.39 -18.97
C GLN A 227 10.44 -2.93 -19.32
N LEU A 228 11.19 -3.75 -20.06
CA LEU A 228 12.50 -3.38 -20.61
C LEU A 228 12.44 -2.18 -21.56
N GLN A 229 11.40 -2.10 -22.41
CA GLN A 229 11.20 -0.94 -23.28
C GLN A 229 10.94 0.34 -22.48
N MET A 230 10.10 0.27 -21.44
CA MET A 230 9.79 1.41 -20.60
C MET A 230 11.02 1.88 -19.82
N GLU A 231 11.82 0.96 -19.28
CA GLU A 231 13.06 1.28 -18.58
C GLU A 231 14.06 1.98 -19.50
N MET A 232 14.27 1.45 -20.70
CA MET A 232 15.12 2.07 -21.72
C MET A 232 14.61 3.48 -22.13
N GLU A 233 13.30 3.69 -22.25
CA GLU A 233 12.74 5.01 -22.59
C GLU A 233 12.96 6.03 -21.45
N VAL A 234 12.84 5.60 -20.20
CA VAL A 234 13.13 6.42 -19.02
C VAL A 234 14.61 6.80 -18.97
N GLU A 235 15.53 5.85 -19.19
CA GLU A 235 16.96 6.13 -19.24
C GLU A 235 17.30 7.15 -20.34
N VAL A 236 16.80 6.94 -21.55
CA VAL A 236 17.06 7.85 -22.67
C VAL A 236 16.50 9.26 -22.43
N ASN A 237 15.34 9.37 -21.80
CA ASN A 237 14.78 10.68 -21.42
C ASN A 237 15.61 11.35 -20.33
N THR A 238 16.10 10.59 -19.35
CA THR A 238 16.96 11.08 -18.29
C THR A 238 18.28 11.60 -18.87
N GLU A 239 18.94 10.85 -19.75
CA GLU A 239 20.17 11.30 -20.42
C GLU A 239 19.96 12.57 -21.26
N ARG A 240 18.81 12.69 -21.95
CA ARG A 240 18.47 13.90 -22.71
C ARG A 240 18.31 15.11 -21.79
N GLU A 241 17.67 14.91 -20.64
CA GLU A 241 17.47 15.95 -19.65
C GLU A 241 18.80 16.43 -19.07
N GLU A 242 19.67 15.50 -18.67
CA GLU A 242 21.01 15.81 -18.16
C GLU A 242 21.85 16.56 -19.20
N LYS A 243 21.83 16.11 -20.46
CA LYS A 243 22.52 16.81 -21.57
C LYS A 243 21.97 18.22 -21.79
N ARG A 244 20.68 18.44 -21.65
CA ARG A 244 20.08 19.78 -21.73
C ARG A 244 20.58 20.65 -20.59
N LEU A 245 20.54 20.14 -19.36
CA LEU A 245 20.97 20.88 -18.17
C LEU A 245 22.46 21.25 -18.23
N LEU A 246 23.31 20.32 -18.69
CA LEU A 246 24.74 20.57 -18.89
C LEU A 246 24.99 21.64 -19.94
N ARG A 247 24.24 21.64 -21.06
CA ARG A 247 24.34 22.70 -22.08
C ARG A 247 23.91 24.06 -21.53
N GLU A 248 22.87 24.10 -20.72
CA GLU A 248 22.41 25.33 -20.08
C GLU A 248 23.46 25.88 -19.09
N GLN A 249 24.03 25.01 -18.25
CA GLN A 249 25.12 25.39 -17.34
C GLN A 249 26.35 25.90 -18.10
N LEU A 250 26.74 25.22 -19.20
CA LEU A 250 27.84 25.68 -20.05
C LEU A 250 27.56 27.04 -20.67
N LEU A 251 26.32 27.29 -21.14
CA LEU A 251 25.94 28.58 -21.69
C LEU A 251 26.02 29.69 -20.63
N VAL A 252 25.54 29.43 -19.41
CA VAL A 252 25.63 30.37 -18.29
C VAL A 252 27.08 30.65 -17.93
N LEU A 253 27.92 29.62 -17.88
CA LEU A 253 29.36 29.77 -17.64
C LEU A 253 30.04 30.58 -18.74
N GLU A 254 29.70 30.32 -20.01
CA GLU A 254 30.28 31.04 -21.15
C GLU A 254 29.92 32.53 -21.11
N VAL A 255 28.65 32.85 -20.84
CA VAL A 255 28.19 34.24 -20.62
C VAL A 255 28.90 34.88 -19.43
N HIS A 256 29.09 34.14 -18.33
CA HIS A 256 29.82 34.65 -17.16
C HIS A 256 31.32 34.86 -17.45
N THR A 257 31.94 34.03 -18.29
CA THR A 257 33.34 34.21 -18.69
C THR A 257 33.52 35.41 -19.63
N LEU A 258 32.62 35.59 -20.60
CA LEU A 258 32.65 36.73 -21.53
C LEU A 258 32.46 38.06 -20.81
N THR A 259 31.50 38.12 -19.88
CA THR A 259 31.29 39.31 -19.05
C THR A 259 32.47 39.60 -18.12
N HIS A 260 33.19 38.58 -17.66
CA HIS A 260 34.38 38.78 -16.83
C HIS A 260 35.61 39.23 -17.64
N THR A 261 35.77 38.75 -18.89
CA THR A 261 36.85 39.21 -19.77
C THR A 261 36.66 40.65 -20.24
N ASP A 262 35.42 41.07 -20.54
CA ASP A 262 35.13 42.45 -20.94
C ASP A 262 35.39 43.45 -19.80
N THR A 263 35.16 43.04 -18.53
CA THR A 263 35.49 43.89 -17.37
C THR A 263 36.99 44.06 -17.12
N HIS A 264 37.84 43.18 -17.67
CA HIS A 264 39.28 43.25 -17.45
C HIS A 264 40.05 43.95 -18.59
N THR A 265 39.46 44.05 -19.78
CA THR A 265 40.04 44.81 -20.91
C THR A 265 39.80 46.31 -20.83
N ASP A 266 38.81 46.78 -20.07
CA ASP A 266 38.49 48.21 -19.90
C ASP A 266 39.30 48.92 -18.79
N THR A 267 40.32 48.25 -18.20
CA THR A 267 41.14 48.81 -17.10
C THR A 267 42.61 49.09 -17.44
N HIS A 268 43.00 49.16 -18.72
CA HIS A 268 44.36 49.52 -19.13
C HIS A 268 44.44 50.67 -20.12
#